data_AF-R6ZKC6-F1
#
_entry.id   AF-R6ZKC6-F1
#
_cell.length_a   1.000
_cell.length_b   1.000
_cell.length_c   1.000
_cell.angle_alpha   90.00
_cell.angle_beta   90.00
_cell.angle_gamma   90.00
#
_symmetry.space_group_name_H-M   'P 1'
#
loop_
_entity.id
_entity.type
_entity.pdbx_description
1 polymer ?
#
loop_
_entity_poly.entity_id
_entity_poly.type
_entity_poly.pdbx_seq_one_letter_code
_entity_poly.pdbx_strand_id
1 'polypeptide(L)'
;MLKAKSVRGKTGASPKRGLAQCFVNNWDLYAMLLLPIVYIVIFKYVPMAGVQMAFRDYSVFKGMWDSPWVGLEHFKTFFSSSEFGKLLTNTLT
;
A
#
# COMPACT_ATOMS: atom_id res chain seq x y z
N MET A 1 -43.18 -27.13 -51.73
CA MET A 1 -41.82 -27.67 -51.49
C MET A 1 -40.98 -26.61 -50.80
N LEU A 2 -40.52 -26.92 -49.59
CA LEU A 2 -39.81 -26.05 -48.65
C LEU A 2 -38.36 -25.78 -49.11
N LYS A 3 -37.83 -24.56 -48.93
CA LYS A 3 -36.89 -24.21 -47.84
C LYS A 3 -36.35 -22.78 -48.01
N ALA A 4 -36.77 -21.88 -47.11
CA ALA A 4 -36.12 -20.59 -46.90
C ALA A 4 -34.69 -20.83 -46.35
N LYS A 5 -33.67 -20.32 -47.03
CA LYS A 5 -32.29 -20.27 -46.51
C LYS A 5 -32.23 -19.19 -45.44
N SER A 6 -32.27 -19.61 -44.17
CA SER A 6 -31.95 -18.80 -43.00
C SER A 6 -30.49 -18.33 -43.09
N VAL A 7 -30.29 -17.04 -43.38
CA VAL A 7 -29.00 -16.35 -43.23
C VAL A 7 -28.80 -16.11 -41.73
N ARG A 8 -28.11 -17.05 -41.09
CA ARG A 8 -27.78 -16.95 -39.67
C ARG A 8 -26.58 -16.01 -39.52
N GLY A 9 -26.85 -14.78 -39.08
CA GLY A 9 -25.81 -13.85 -38.65
C GLY A 9 -24.94 -14.50 -37.59
N LYS A 10 -23.64 -14.61 -37.85
CA LYS A 10 -22.66 -14.98 -36.84
C LYS A 10 -22.39 -13.73 -35.99
N THR A 11 -23.21 -13.51 -34.97
CA THR A 11 -22.78 -12.71 -33.81
C THR A 11 -21.69 -13.52 -33.13
N GLY A 12 -20.44 -13.17 -33.41
CA GLY A 12 -19.27 -13.72 -32.75
C GLY A 12 -19.27 -13.31 -31.28
N ALA A 13 -19.94 -14.09 -30.43
CA ALA A 13 -19.78 -13.98 -29.00
C ALA A 13 -18.33 -14.32 -28.66
N SER A 14 -17.53 -13.30 -28.32
CA SER A 14 -16.17 -13.48 -27.85
C SER A 14 -16.21 -14.35 -26.59
N PRO A 15 -15.47 -15.48 -26.54
CA PRO A 15 -15.53 -16.37 -25.38
C PRO A 15 -15.04 -15.60 -24.16
N LYS A 16 -15.79 -15.67 -23.05
CA LYS A 16 -15.37 -15.06 -21.78
C LYS A 16 -14.11 -15.79 -21.31
N ARG A 17 -12.96 -15.19 -21.61
CA ARG A 17 -11.65 -15.68 -21.14
C ARG A 17 -11.67 -15.66 -19.61
N GLY A 18 -11.30 -16.78 -18.99
CA GLY A 18 -11.18 -16.86 -17.53
C GLY A 18 -10.18 -15.82 -17.01
N LEU A 19 -10.37 -15.36 -15.77
CA LEU A 19 -9.53 -14.31 -15.15
C LEU A 19 -8.03 -14.66 -15.21
N ALA A 20 -7.69 -15.94 -15.06
CA ALA A 20 -6.31 -16.44 -15.20
C ALA A 20 -5.75 -16.25 -16.63
N GLN A 21 -6.58 -16.46 -17.66
CA GLN A 21 -6.17 -16.27 -19.06
C GLN A 21 -5.96 -14.78 -19.40
N CYS A 22 -6.71 -13.88 -18.77
CA CYS A 22 -6.47 -12.43 -18.89
C CYS A 22 -5.15 -12.00 -18.23
N PHE A 23 -4.78 -12.60 -17.09
CA PHE A 23 -3.54 -12.25 -16.39
C PHE A 23 -2.29 -12.65 -17.18
N VAL A 24 -2.30 -13.85 -17.77
CA VAL A 24 -1.19 -14.35 -18.61
C VAL A 24 -1.04 -13.54 -19.90
N ASN A 25 -2.16 -13.10 -20.50
CA ASN A 25 -2.12 -12.36 -21.77
C ASN A 25 -1.68 -10.89 -21.61
N ASN A 26 -1.64 -10.35 -20.39
CA ASN A 26 -1.24 -8.97 -20.09
C ASN A 26 -0.05 -8.89 -19.11
N TRP A 27 0.77 -9.95 -19.07
CA TRP A 27 1.88 -10.08 -18.14
C TRP A 27 2.93 -8.94 -18.28
N ASP A 28 3.05 -8.40 -19.49
CA ASP A 28 3.91 -7.28 -19.87
C ASP A 28 3.52 -5.99 -19.15
N LEU A 29 2.22 -5.71 -19.04
CA LEU A 29 1.71 -4.55 -18.27
C LEU A 29 2.01 -4.71 -16.77
N TYR A 30 1.86 -5.93 -16.24
CA TYR A 30 2.20 -6.22 -14.84
C TYR A 30 3.71 -6.13 -14.58
N ALA A 31 4.56 -6.55 -15.52
CA ALA A 31 6.01 -6.43 -15.41
C ALA A 31 6.47 -4.96 -15.40
N MET A 32 5.88 -4.11 -16.23
CA MET A 32 6.15 -2.65 -16.23
C MET A 32 5.72 -2.00 -14.91
N LEU A 33 4.62 -2.46 -14.33
CA LEU A 33 4.11 -1.97 -13.04
C LEU A 33 4.91 -2.54 -11.84
N LEU A 34 5.51 -3.72 -11.97
CA LEU A 34 6.26 -4.37 -10.90
C LEU A 34 7.42 -3.49 -10.43
N LEU A 35 8.16 -2.89 -11.36
CA LEU A 35 9.34 -2.08 -11.06
C LEU A 35 9.05 -0.89 -10.11
N PRO A 36 8.07 0.00 -10.40
CA PRO A 36 7.71 1.08 -9.48
C PRO A 36 7.06 0.56 -8.19
N ILE A 37 6.31 -0.54 -8.22
CA ILE A 37 5.72 -1.12 -7.00
C ILE A 37 6.83 -1.59 -6.05
N VAL A 38 7.80 -2.35 -6.55
CA VAL A 38 8.91 -2.85 -5.73
C VAL A 38 9.69 -1.68 -5.12
N TYR A 39 9.94 -0.63 -5.90
CA TYR A 39 10.55 0.59 -5.40
C TYR A 39 9.75 1.23 -4.26
N ILE A 40 8.44 1.40 -4.42
CA ILE A 40 7.57 1.96 -3.39
C ILE A 40 7.56 1.08 -2.13
N VAL A 41 7.50 -0.24 -2.29
CA VAL A 41 7.49 -1.16 -1.15
C VAL A 41 8.79 -1.04 -0.34
N ILE A 42 9.94 -1.11 -1.01
CA ILE A 42 11.24 -1.09 -0.34
C ILE A 42 11.52 0.29 0.27
N PHE A 43 11.30 1.37 -0.47
CA PHE A 43 11.74 2.70 -0.01
C PHE A 43 10.66 3.50 0.74
N LYS A 44 9.38 3.15 0.63
CA LYS A 44 8.31 3.84 1.37
C LYS A 44 7.68 2.96 2.44
N TYR A 45 7.35 1.69 2.15
CA TYR A 45 6.66 0.84 3.13
C TYR A 45 7.61 0.25 4.18
N VAL A 46 8.81 -0.20 3.81
CA VAL A 46 9.78 -0.70 4.79
C VAL A 46 10.14 0.35 5.86
N PRO A 47 10.51 1.61 5.52
CA PRO A 47 10.79 2.60 6.56
C PRO A 47 9.58 2.97 7.41
N MET A 48 8.34 2.82 6.90
CA MET A 48 7.14 3.01 7.74
C MET A 48 7.05 2.01 8.90
N ALA A 49 7.72 0.86 8.83
CA ALA A 49 7.81 -0.03 9.99
C ALA A 49 8.50 0.66 11.20
N GLY A 50 9.36 1.65 10.95
CA GLY A 50 9.99 2.48 11.97
C GLY A 50 9.03 3.38 12.75
N VAL A 51 7.81 3.62 12.27
CA VAL A 51 6.77 4.37 13.00
C VAL A 51 6.42 3.69 14.33
N GLN A 52 6.65 2.38 14.44
CA GLN A 52 6.48 1.62 15.67
C GLN A 52 7.40 2.11 16.81
N MET A 53 8.52 2.77 16.49
CA MET A 53 9.42 3.35 17.50
C MET A 53 8.73 4.44 18.34
N ALA A 54 7.72 5.14 17.80
CA ALA A 54 7.00 6.14 18.57
C ALA A 54 6.15 5.56 19.73
N PHE A 55 5.91 4.24 19.70
CA PHE A 55 5.11 3.53 20.71
C PHE A 55 5.96 2.65 21.64
N ARG A 56 7.28 2.61 21.44
CA ARG A 56 8.23 1.82 22.21
C ARG A 56 9.26 2.75 22.82
N ASP A 57 9.75 2.41 24.00
CA ASP A 57 10.88 3.12 24.61
C ASP A 57 12.18 2.69 23.90
N TYR A 58 12.37 3.23 22.69
CA TYR A 58 13.43 2.82 21.78
C TYR A 58 14.80 3.23 22.32
N SER A 59 15.59 2.23 22.70
CA SER A 59 17.00 2.44 23.05
C SER A 59 17.90 1.93 21.92
N VAL A 60 18.78 2.79 21.41
CA VAL A 60 19.77 2.45 20.37
C VAL A 60 20.65 1.26 20.80
N PHE A 61 20.89 1.10 22.10
CA PHE A 61 21.70 0.01 22.66
C PHE A 61 20.98 -1.34 22.75
N LYS A 62 19.65 -1.35 22.89
CA LYS A 62 18.84 -2.58 22.96
C LYS A 62 18.27 -2.99 21.60
N GLY A 63 18.21 -2.06 20.64
CA GLY A 63 17.66 -2.30 19.31
C GLY A 63 16.13 -2.24 19.26
N MET A 64 15.57 -2.21 18.05
CA MET A 64 14.13 -2.00 17.82
C MET A 64 13.23 -3.06 18.44
N TRP A 65 13.73 -4.29 18.57
CA TRP A 65 12.93 -5.46 18.92
C TRP A 65 12.94 -5.79 20.42
N ASP A 66 13.95 -5.36 21.17
CA ASP A 66 14.09 -5.60 22.62
C ASP A 66 13.60 -4.42 23.47
N SER A 67 13.16 -3.34 22.82
CA SER A 67 12.63 -2.14 23.47
C SER A 67 11.19 -2.38 23.96
N PRO A 68 10.87 -2.08 25.23
CA PRO A 68 9.55 -2.31 25.80
C PRO A 68 8.49 -1.42 25.15
N TRP A 69 7.28 -1.95 25.01
CA TRP A 69 6.14 -1.23 24.45
C TRP A 69 5.51 -0.32 25.51
N VAL A 70 5.60 1.00 25.31
CA VAL A 70 5.11 2.03 26.25
C VAL A 70 3.85 2.75 25.75
N GLY A 71 3.39 2.42 24.53
CA GLY A 71 2.13 2.92 23.98
C GLY A 71 2.15 4.42 23.73
N LEU A 72 1.31 5.18 24.44
CA LEU A 72 1.10 6.61 24.23
C LEU A 72 1.87 7.52 25.20
N GLU A 73 2.78 6.96 25.99
CA GLU A 73 3.53 7.71 27.01
C GLU A 73 4.31 8.88 26.39
N HIS A 74 5.08 8.63 25.32
CA HIS A 74 5.83 9.67 24.62
C HIS A 74 4.93 10.80 24.08
N PHE A 75 3.74 10.46 23.60
CA PHE A 75 2.77 11.44 23.12
C PHE A 75 2.23 12.32 24.25
N LYS A 76 1.88 11.73 25.41
CA LYS A 76 1.42 12.49 26.58
C LYS A 76 2.50 13.47 27.05
N THR A 77 3.74 13.00 27.18
CA THR A 77 4.87 13.85 27.58
C THR A 77 5.10 14.98 26.59
N PHE A 78 5.01 14.71 25.28
CA PHE A 78 5.16 15.73 24.24
C PHE A 78 4.05 16.79 24.32
N PHE A 79 2.79 16.38 24.41
CA PHE A 79 1.64 17.31 24.48
C PHE A 79 1.58 18.08 25.80
N SER A 80 2.08 17.52 26.90
CA SER A 80 2.18 18.20 28.20
C SER A 80 3.38 19.15 28.32
N SER A 81 4.27 19.19 27.31
CA SER A 81 5.43 20.09 27.34
C SER A 81 5.04 21.55 27.09
N SER A 82 5.67 22.48 27.80
CA SER A 82 5.43 23.93 27.64
C SER A 82 5.80 24.45 26.25
N GLU A 83 6.69 23.75 25.56
CA GLU A 83 7.20 24.14 24.24
C GLU A 83 6.29 23.66 23.10
N PHE A 84 5.45 22.65 23.32
CA PHE A 84 4.56 22.12 22.30
C PHE A 84 3.64 23.19 21.69
N GLY A 85 3.03 24.04 22.53
CA GLY A 85 2.16 25.13 22.08
C GLY A 85 2.89 26.12 21.18
N LYS A 86 4.12 26.51 21.53
CA LYS A 86 4.94 27.40 20.70
C LYS A 86 5.34 26.75 19.38
N LEU A 87 5.72 25.48 19.41
CA LEU A 87 6.07 24.72 18.20
C LEU A 87 4.89 24.62 17.23
N LEU A 88 3.68 24.39 17.76
CA LEU A 88 2.46 24.37 16.95
C LEU A 88 2.17 25.75 16.33
N THR A 89 2.18 26.81 17.13
CA THR A 89 1.88 28.16 16.61
C THR A 89 2.92 28.62 15.59
N ASN A 90 4.19 28.26 15.77
CA ASN A 90 5.26 28.56 14.81
C ASN A 90 5.14 27.81 13.48
N THR A 91 4.47 26.66 13.47
CA THR A 91 4.29 25.86 12.25
C THR A 91 3.02 26.23 11.49
N LEU A 92 2.00 26.74 12.19
CA LEU A 92 0.71 27.10 11.62
C LEU A 92 0.58 28.57 11.21
N THR A 93 1.46 29.45 11.71
CA THR A 93 1.53 30.88 11.35
C THR A 93 2.43 31.06 10.14
#